data_AF-A0A2G1Y6B3-F1
#
_entry.id   AF-A0A2G1Y6B3-F1
#
_cell.length_a   1.000
_cell.length_b   1.000
_cell.length_c   1.000
_cell.angle_alpha   90.00
_cell.angle_beta   90.00
_cell.angle_gamma   90.00
#
_symmetry.space_group_name_H-M   'P 1'
#
loop_
_entity.id
_entity.type
_entity.pdbx_description
1 polymer ?
#
loop_
_entity_poly.entity_id
_entity_poly.type
_entity_poly.pdbx_seq_one_letter_code
_entity_poly.pdbx_strand_id
1 'polypeptide(L)'
;MHFYSDNATPVCPEVMAAIAAADHADHGYDGDAWSVRLDGAFSALFETEVKALWIATGTAANSIALACLCPPYGGVLAHEEAHIVVDECGAPGFFTHGATLMPMAGDGAKLTPDAVRARLRAIRPDVHQVPARAISITNATEYGLVYTPDDVAALGAVAKAHGLGFHMDGARFANAVAHLECAPADISWRAGVDALSFGCVKNGGLVGEALLFFGPQAETRAAEAARWRKRSGHLFSKGRYLAAQLLAQIEDGLWLRNARAANAAAQALAVG
;
A
#
# COMPACT_ATOMS: atom_id res chain seq x y z
N MET A 1 8.10 -16.87 24.16
CA MET A 1 8.21 -16.08 22.92
C MET A 1 6.85 -16.15 22.24
N HIS A 2 6.24 -15.02 21.89
CA HIS A 2 4.91 -14.98 21.30
C HIS A 2 5.02 -14.65 19.80
N PHE A 3 4.40 -15.46 18.95
CA PHE A 3 4.40 -15.31 17.48
C PHE A 3 2.98 -15.03 16.97
N TYR A 4 2.36 -13.96 17.47
CA TYR A 4 0.99 -13.60 17.10
C TYR A 4 0.95 -12.80 15.79
N SER A 5 1.61 -11.64 15.79
CA SER A 5 1.64 -10.71 14.66
C SER A 5 2.73 -9.67 14.89
N ASP A 6 3.27 -9.13 13.80
CA ASP A 6 4.23 -8.03 13.78
C ASP A 6 3.62 -6.70 14.27
N ASN A 7 2.29 -6.57 14.34
CA ASN A 7 1.63 -5.42 14.97
C ASN A 7 1.75 -5.37 16.52
N ALA A 8 2.31 -6.41 17.15
CA ALA A 8 2.56 -6.47 18.59
C ALA A 8 3.99 -6.03 18.97
N THR A 9 4.83 -5.68 17.99
CA THR A 9 6.22 -5.29 18.24
C THR A 9 6.33 -3.86 18.76
N PRO A 10 7.36 -3.54 19.56
CA PRO A 10 7.63 -2.17 19.99
C PRO A 10 8.04 -1.28 18.81
N VAL A 11 7.92 0.03 19.01
CA VAL A 11 8.40 1.06 18.09
C VAL A 11 9.93 1.09 18.06
N CYS A 12 10.52 1.27 16.89
CA CYS A 12 11.96 1.44 16.75
C CYS A 12 12.44 2.73 17.45
N PRO A 13 13.60 2.71 18.15
CA PRO A 13 14.16 3.90 18.79
C PRO A 13 14.34 5.09 17.86
N GLU A 14 14.76 4.86 16.61
CA GLU A 14 14.95 5.90 15.59
C GLU A 14 13.63 6.59 15.23
N VAL A 15 12.53 5.84 15.20
CA VAL A 15 11.17 6.37 14.97
C VAL A 15 10.75 7.24 16.15
N MET A 16 10.98 6.79 17.39
CA MET A 16 10.69 7.60 18.59
C MET A 16 11.53 8.88 18.63
N ALA A 17 12.80 8.81 18.24
CA ALA A 17 13.68 9.97 18.15
C ALA A 17 13.20 10.98 17.11
N ALA A 18 12.73 10.52 15.94
CA ALA A 18 12.16 11.39 14.91
C ALA A 18 10.86 12.08 15.36
N ILE A 19 9.98 11.36 16.07
CA ILE A 19 8.77 11.96 16.67
C ILE A 19 9.16 13.07 17.65
N ALA A 20 10.14 12.82 18.52
CA ALA A 20 10.63 13.82 19.47
C ALA A 20 11.25 15.03 18.76
N ALA A 21 11.99 14.82 17.67
CA ALA A 21 12.58 15.90 16.87
C ALA A 21 11.49 16.78 16.20
N ALA A 22 10.34 16.19 15.86
CA ALA A 22 9.20 16.92 15.32
C ALA A 22 8.38 17.68 16.39
N ASP A 23 8.75 17.63 17.68
CA ASP A 23 7.98 18.24 18.77
C ASP A 23 8.25 19.74 18.96
N HIS A 24 8.02 20.52 17.90
CA HIS A 24 8.06 21.97 17.92
C HIS A 24 6.83 22.57 17.23
N ALA A 25 6.62 23.88 17.38
CA ALA A 25 5.53 24.58 16.72
C ALA A 25 5.75 24.61 15.20
N ASP A 26 4.73 24.21 14.45
CA ASP A 26 4.74 24.17 12.98
C ASP A 26 3.28 24.25 12.47
N HIS A 27 3.10 24.32 11.16
CA HIS A 27 1.80 24.27 10.52
C HIS A 27 1.02 23.01 10.87
N GLY A 28 -0.31 23.16 10.91
CA GLY A 28 -1.21 22.03 11.11
C GLY A 28 -1.38 21.21 9.82
N TYR A 29 -2.01 20.05 9.98
CA TYR A 29 -2.28 19.11 8.90
C TYR A 29 -0.98 18.66 8.22
N ASP A 30 -0.83 18.87 6.92
CA ASP A 30 0.30 18.43 6.09
C ASP A 30 1.14 19.59 5.52
N GLY A 31 0.94 20.81 6.02
CA GLY A 31 1.75 21.98 5.63
C GLY A 31 3.05 22.13 6.42
N ASP A 32 3.35 21.20 7.32
CA ASP A 32 4.52 21.23 8.19
C ASP A 32 5.82 20.82 7.47
N ALA A 33 6.96 21.18 8.05
CA ALA A 33 8.29 20.97 7.47
C ALA A 33 8.66 19.50 7.24
N TRP A 34 7.99 18.56 7.93
CA TRP A 34 8.21 17.13 7.74
C TRP A 34 7.35 16.59 6.60
N SER A 35 6.07 16.94 6.58
CA SER A 35 5.13 16.52 5.54
C SER A 35 5.57 16.95 4.14
N VAL A 36 6.07 18.18 3.98
CA VAL A 36 6.52 18.69 2.67
C VAL A 36 7.73 17.97 2.08
N ARG A 37 8.48 17.20 2.90
CA ARG A 37 9.64 16.41 2.45
C ARG A 37 9.24 15.05 1.87
N LEU A 38 8.03 14.56 2.14
CA LEU A 38 7.63 13.20 1.82
C LEU A 38 7.69 12.90 0.31
N ASP A 39 7.15 13.79 -0.52
CA ASP A 39 7.20 13.63 -1.99
C ASP A 39 8.65 13.42 -2.46
N GLY A 40 9.58 14.27 -2.00
CA GLY A 40 10.99 14.20 -2.38
C GLY A 40 11.69 12.92 -1.88
N ALA A 41 11.47 12.56 -0.61
CA ALA A 41 12.09 11.38 -0.02
C ALA A 41 11.59 10.07 -0.66
N PHE A 42 10.29 9.94 -0.89
CA PHE A 42 9.73 8.79 -1.60
C PHE A 42 10.10 8.81 -3.09
N SER A 43 10.22 9.97 -3.71
CA SER A 43 10.68 10.05 -5.10
C SER A 43 12.12 9.55 -5.26
N ALA A 44 13.00 9.88 -4.31
CA ALA A 44 14.35 9.34 -4.28
C ALA A 44 14.36 7.82 -4.07
N LEU A 45 13.56 7.30 -3.14
CA LEU A 45 13.46 5.87 -2.84
C LEU A 45 12.94 5.05 -4.03
N PHE A 46 11.96 5.56 -4.76
CA PHE A 46 11.29 4.86 -5.87
C PHE A 46 11.84 5.23 -7.24
N GLU A 47 12.85 6.12 -7.32
CA GLU A 47 13.52 6.50 -8.57
C GLU A 47 12.55 7.09 -9.62
N THR A 48 11.51 7.80 -9.17
CA THR A 48 10.50 8.49 -10.00
C THR A 48 9.85 9.60 -9.20
N GLU A 49 9.16 10.55 -9.84
CA GLU A 49 8.26 11.45 -9.12
C GLU A 49 7.13 10.65 -8.45
N VAL A 50 6.95 10.89 -7.14
CA VAL A 50 5.93 10.26 -6.29
C VAL A 50 5.13 11.33 -5.58
N LYS A 51 3.83 11.10 -5.44
CA LYS A 51 2.99 11.84 -4.49
C LYS A 51 2.71 11.00 -3.27
N ALA A 52 3.14 11.48 -2.11
CA ALA A 52 3.11 10.77 -0.85
C ALA A 52 2.20 11.47 0.16
N LEU A 53 1.20 10.74 0.65
CA LEU A 53 0.34 11.20 1.74
C LEU A 53 0.53 10.27 2.93
N TRP A 54 0.82 10.82 4.11
CA TRP A 54 0.65 10.04 5.33
C TRP A 54 -0.85 9.76 5.56
N ILE A 55 -1.16 8.55 6.02
CA ILE A 55 -2.50 8.05 6.36
C ILE A 55 -2.43 7.34 7.71
N ALA A 56 -3.47 7.43 8.54
CA ALA A 56 -3.41 6.92 9.91
C ALA A 56 -3.24 5.38 10.02
N THR A 57 -3.82 4.60 9.11
CA THR A 57 -3.84 3.13 9.17
C THR A 57 -3.79 2.50 7.77
N GLY A 58 -3.37 1.24 7.69
CA GLY A 58 -3.38 0.45 6.44
C GLY A 58 -4.77 0.32 5.82
N THR A 59 -5.79 0.01 6.61
CA THR A 59 -7.20 -0.05 6.15
C THR A 59 -7.64 1.25 5.48
N ALA A 60 -7.28 2.40 6.07
CA ALA A 60 -7.61 3.70 5.49
C ALA A 60 -6.79 3.96 4.21
N ALA A 61 -5.51 3.58 4.18
CA ALA A 61 -4.67 3.75 3.00
C ALA A 61 -5.22 2.95 1.81
N ASN A 62 -5.51 1.66 2.01
CA ASN A 62 -6.12 0.79 1.01
C ASN A 62 -7.47 1.34 0.54
N SER A 63 -8.36 1.66 1.47
CA SER A 63 -9.71 2.13 1.16
C SER A 63 -9.72 3.46 0.40
N ILE A 64 -8.84 4.40 0.75
CA ILE A 64 -8.70 5.69 0.04
C ILE A 64 -8.08 5.47 -1.34
N ALA A 65 -7.05 4.63 -1.46
CA ALA A 65 -6.44 4.30 -2.75
C ALA A 65 -7.50 3.73 -3.72
N LEU A 66 -8.29 2.76 -3.26
CA LEU A 66 -9.34 2.14 -4.05
C LEU A 66 -10.48 3.11 -4.38
N ALA A 67 -10.84 4.04 -3.49
CA ALA A 67 -11.80 5.10 -3.78
C ALA A 67 -11.34 6.04 -4.91
N CYS A 68 -10.04 6.21 -5.11
CA CYS A 68 -9.47 6.97 -6.23
C CYS A 68 -9.34 6.15 -7.53
N LEU A 69 -9.44 4.82 -7.47
CA LEU A 69 -9.24 3.94 -8.63
C LEU A 69 -10.54 3.28 -9.13
N CYS A 70 -11.53 3.14 -8.26
CA CYS A 70 -12.76 2.41 -8.55
C CYS A 70 -14.00 3.27 -8.27
N PRO A 71 -14.84 3.54 -9.28
CA PRO A 71 -16.11 4.23 -9.07
C PRO A 71 -17.11 3.34 -8.29
N PRO A 72 -18.18 3.92 -7.74
CA PRO A 72 -19.17 3.18 -6.93
C PRO A 72 -19.84 2.00 -7.64
N TYR A 73 -20.01 2.08 -8.96
CA TYR A 73 -20.58 1.02 -9.77
C TYR A 73 -19.54 -0.04 -10.22
N GLY A 74 -18.26 0.18 -9.90
CA GLY A 74 -17.14 -0.63 -10.37
C GLY A 74 -16.82 -1.83 -9.48
N GLY A 75 -15.96 -2.69 -10.00
CA GLY A 75 -15.41 -3.85 -9.31
C GLY A 75 -13.91 -3.77 -9.07
N VAL A 76 -13.46 -4.23 -7.90
CA VAL A 76 -12.04 -4.41 -7.57
C VAL A 76 -11.73 -5.91 -7.55
N LEU A 77 -10.89 -6.36 -8.47
CA LEU A 77 -10.38 -7.72 -8.51
C LEU A 77 -9.30 -7.88 -7.44
N ALA A 78 -9.47 -8.85 -6.53
CA ALA A 78 -8.54 -9.11 -5.44
C ALA A 78 -8.53 -10.59 -5.11
N HIS A 79 -7.47 -11.06 -4.43
CA HIS A 79 -7.45 -12.42 -3.90
C HIS A 79 -8.54 -12.57 -2.82
N GLU A 80 -9.13 -13.74 -2.67
CA GLU A 80 -10.21 -13.98 -1.69
C GLU A 80 -9.76 -13.84 -0.23
N GLU A 81 -8.48 -14.07 0.03
CA GLU A 81 -7.81 -13.86 1.32
C GLU A 81 -7.18 -12.47 1.45
N ALA A 82 -7.37 -11.57 0.47
CA ALA A 82 -6.77 -10.24 0.53
C ALA A 82 -7.32 -9.48 1.75
N HIS A 83 -6.48 -8.73 2.47
CA HIS A 83 -6.89 -8.01 3.68
C HIS A 83 -8.13 -7.12 3.46
N ILE A 84 -8.18 -6.45 2.30
CA ILE A 84 -9.34 -5.62 1.86
C ILE A 84 -10.65 -6.41 1.74
N VAL A 85 -10.59 -7.73 1.53
CA VAL A 85 -11.73 -8.65 1.46
C VAL A 85 -12.10 -9.18 2.86
N VAL A 86 -11.11 -9.60 3.65
CA VAL A 86 -11.36 -10.39 4.88
C VAL A 86 -11.32 -9.58 6.18
N ASP A 87 -10.40 -8.63 6.33
CA ASP A 87 -10.00 -8.08 7.63
C ASP A 87 -10.27 -6.58 7.79
N GLU A 88 -10.90 -5.94 6.80
CA GLU A 88 -11.20 -4.51 6.83
C GLU A 88 -12.66 -4.17 7.18
N CYS A 89 -13.46 -5.17 7.57
CA CYS A 89 -14.86 -4.98 7.97
C CYS A 89 -15.67 -4.21 6.89
N GLY A 90 -15.39 -4.46 5.61
CA GLY A 90 -16.05 -3.79 4.49
C GLY A 90 -15.65 -2.32 4.28
N ALA A 91 -14.55 -1.84 4.90
CA ALA A 91 -14.10 -0.46 4.71
C ALA A 91 -13.92 -0.05 3.24
N PRO A 92 -13.36 -0.88 2.33
CA PRO A 92 -13.28 -0.52 0.91
C PRO A 92 -14.65 -0.22 0.30
N GLY A 93 -15.67 -1.02 0.62
CA GLY A 93 -17.05 -0.80 0.16
C GLY A 93 -17.64 0.51 0.71
N PHE A 94 -17.34 0.85 1.97
CA PHE A 94 -17.75 2.12 2.57
C PHE A 94 -17.11 3.33 1.88
N PHE A 95 -15.78 3.31 1.69
CA PHE A 95 -15.03 4.43 1.10
C PHE A 95 -15.31 4.59 -0.40
N THR A 96 -15.53 3.50 -1.14
CA THR A 96 -15.87 3.56 -2.57
C THR A 96 -17.34 3.88 -2.84
N HIS A 97 -18.15 4.09 -1.78
CA HIS A 97 -19.61 4.22 -1.84
C HIS A 97 -20.32 3.04 -2.54
N GLY A 98 -19.84 1.82 -2.29
CA GLY A 98 -20.52 0.60 -2.72
C GLY A 98 -19.88 -0.13 -3.91
N ALA A 99 -18.63 0.18 -4.27
CA ALA A 99 -17.93 -0.64 -5.24
C ALA A 99 -17.84 -2.09 -4.75
N THR A 100 -17.92 -3.03 -5.70
CA THR A 100 -17.94 -4.45 -5.39
C THR A 100 -16.53 -5.00 -5.32
N LEU A 101 -16.15 -5.64 -4.22
CA LEU A 101 -14.98 -6.50 -4.21
C LEU A 101 -15.30 -7.77 -4.99
N MET A 102 -14.39 -8.20 -5.85
CA MET A 102 -14.51 -9.40 -6.69
C MET A 102 -13.43 -10.41 -6.30
N PRO A 103 -13.64 -11.18 -5.21
CA PRO A 103 -12.72 -12.21 -4.77
C PRO A 103 -12.40 -13.21 -5.87
N MET A 104 -11.13 -13.61 -5.95
CA MET A 104 -10.66 -14.69 -6.81
C MET A 104 -9.73 -15.60 -6.01
N ALA A 105 -9.85 -16.90 -6.22
CA ALA A 105 -8.93 -17.88 -5.66
C ALA A 105 -7.55 -17.84 -6.36
N GLY A 106 -6.53 -18.31 -5.66
CA GLY A 106 -5.18 -18.52 -6.19
C GLY A 106 -4.22 -19.02 -5.12
N ASP A 107 -3.21 -19.79 -5.55
CA ASP A 107 -2.26 -20.37 -4.62
C ASP A 107 -1.44 -19.29 -3.90
N GLY A 108 -1.28 -19.44 -2.57
CA GLY A 108 -0.41 -18.57 -1.78
C GLY A 108 -0.88 -17.13 -1.64
N ALA A 109 -2.19 -16.91 -1.75
CA ALA A 109 -2.80 -15.58 -1.81
C ALA A 109 -2.33 -14.74 -3.01
N LYS A 110 -2.02 -15.40 -4.14
CA LYS A 110 -1.58 -14.76 -5.37
C LYS A 110 -2.60 -14.84 -6.49
N LEU A 111 -2.84 -13.71 -7.17
CA LEU A 111 -3.55 -13.66 -8.43
C LEU A 111 -2.59 -13.98 -9.57
N THR A 112 -3.08 -14.68 -10.60
CA THR A 112 -2.33 -14.89 -11.85
C THR A 112 -2.92 -14.03 -12.97
N PRO A 113 -2.08 -13.58 -13.93
CA PRO A 113 -2.56 -12.84 -15.10
C PRO A 113 -3.65 -13.59 -15.88
N ASP A 114 -3.56 -14.92 -15.96
CA ASP A 114 -4.56 -15.75 -16.65
C ASP A 114 -5.89 -15.82 -15.91
N ALA A 115 -5.88 -15.94 -14.58
CA ALA A 115 -7.09 -15.89 -13.77
C ALA A 115 -7.80 -14.53 -13.91
N VAL A 116 -7.03 -13.43 -13.86
CA VAL A 116 -7.56 -12.08 -14.08
C VAL A 116 -8.17 -11.94 -15.47
N ARG A 117 -7.45 -12.37 -16.53
CA ARG A 117 -7.97 -12.34 -17.91
C ARG A 117 -9.22 -13.19 -18.08
N ALA A 118 -9.28 -14.37 -17.47
CA ALA A 118 -10.45 -15.24 -17.50
C ALA A 118 -11.65 -14.57 -16.82
N ARG A 119 -11.44 -13.96 -15.64
CA ARG A 119 -12.47 -13.23 -14.92
C ARG A 119 -13.02 -12.06 -15.73
N LEU A 120 -12.13 -11.28 -16.37
CA LEU A 120 -12.51 -10.16 -17.23
C LEU A 120 -13.35 -10.63 -18.43
N ARG A 121 -12.96 -11.71 -19.11
CA ARG A 121 -13.74 -12.29 -20.22
C ARG A 121 -15.14 -12.78 -19.80
N ALA A 122 -15.29 -13.21 -18.56
CA ALA A 122 -16.57 -13.68 -18.02
C ALA A 122 -17.53 -12.53 -17.67
N ILE A 123 -17.05 -11.30 -17.57
CA ILE A 123 -17.89 -10.11 -17.34
C ILE A 123 -18.48 -9.67 -18.68
N ARG A 124 -19.80 -9.70 -18.80
CA ARG A 124 -20.50 -9.20 -19.99
C ARG A 124 -20.29 -7.68 -20.09
N PRO A 125 -19.97 -7.15 -21.27
CA PRO A 125 -19.81 -5.72 -21.49
C PRO A 125 -21.16 -5.02 -21.66
N ASP A 126 -22.07 -5.19 -20.69
CA ASP A 126 -23.39 -4.57 -20.64
C ASP A 126 -23.64 -3.84 -19.31
N VAL A 127 -24.73 -3.09 -19.21
CA VAL A 127 -25.05 -2.27 -18.02
C VAL A 127 -25.50 -3.09 -16.80
N HIS A 128 -25.80 -4.38 -16.97
CA HIS A 128 -26.36 -5.24 -15.92
C HIS A 128 -25.29 -5.90 -15.05
N GLN A 129 -24.04 -5.97 -15.51
CA GLN A 129 -22.94 -6.52 -14.73
C GLN A 129 -21.99 -5.43 -14.22
N VAL A 130 -21.46 -5.65 -13.01
CA VAL A 130 -20.44 -4.77 -12.43
C VAL A 130 -19.16 -4.87 -13.29
N PRO A 131 -18.71 -3.77 -13.92
CA PRO A 131 -17.46 -3.78 -14.67
C PRO A 131 -16.26 -3.75 -13.72
N ALA A 132 -15.24 -4.56 -14.00
CA ALA A 132 -13.96 -4.41 -13.32
C ALA A 132 -13.35 -3.03 -13.63
N ARG A 133 -12.80 -2.38 -12.61
CA ARG A 133 -12.18 -1.04 -12.68
C ARG A 133 -10.82 -0.98 -12.01
N ALA A 134 -10.53 -1.88 -11.08
CA ALA A 134 -9.21 -1.98 -10.47
C ALA A 134 -8.80 -3.43 -10.19
N ILE A 135 -7.49 -3.63 -10.06
CA ILE A 135 -6.85 -4.81 -9.48
C ILE A 135 -6.17 -4.38 -8.18
N SER A 136 -6.30 -5.17 -7.13
CA SER A 136 -5.55 -5.02 -5.88
C SER A 136 -4.78 -6.30 -5.58
N ILE A 137 -3.47 -6.17 -5.36
CA ILE A 137 -2.62 -7.26 -4.84
C ILE A 137 -1.97 -6.86 -3.52
N THR A 138 -1.56 -7.84 -2.73
CA THR A 138 -0.83 -7.63 -1.47
C THR A 138 0.60 -8.13 -1.64
N ASN A 139 1.62 -7.33 -1.29
CA ASN A 139 3.01 -7.76 -1.40
C ASN A 139 3.86 -7.28 -0.20
N ALA A 140 4.41 -8.17 0.64
CA ALA A 140 4.20 -9.62 0.68
C ALA A 140 2.72 -10.00 0.93
N THR A 141 2.29 -11.17 0.46
CA THR A 141 0.91 -11.64 0.60
C THR A 141 0.55 -11.91 2.06
N GLU A 142 -0.74 -12.07 2.33
CA GLU A 142 -1.28 -12.43 3.64
C GLU A 142 -0.71 -13.76 4.16
N TYR A 143 -0.26 -14.63 3.25
CA TYR A 143 0.37 -15.93 3.57
C TYR A 143 1.90 -15.86 3.58
N GLY A 144 2.48 -14.67 3.49
CA GLY A 144 3.93 -14.46 3.56
C GLY A 144 4.69 -14.83 2.28
N LEU A 145 3.99 -15.04 1.16
CA LEU A 145 4.64 -15.19 -0.15
C LEU A 145 4.88 -13.83 -0.80
N VAL A 146 5.66 -13.83 -1.88
CA VAL A 146 6.04 -12.60 -2.57
C VAL A 146 5.69 -12.70 -4.06
N TYR A 147 5.18 -11.60 -4.62
CA TYR A 147 5.15 -11.38 -6.07
C TYR A 147 6.52 -10.86 -6.51
N THR A 148 7.15 -11.57 -7.45
CA THR A 148 8.39 -11.15 -8.10
C THR A 148 8.15 -9.94 -9.02
N PRO A 149 9.19 -9.21 -9.46
CA PRO A 149 9.03 -8.13 -10.44
C PRO A 149 8.26 -8.58 -11.70
N ASP A 150 8.55 -9.78 -12.22
CA ASP A 150 7.88 -10.33 -13.38
C ASP A 150 6.40 -10.64 -13.11
N ASP A 151 6.07 -11.16 -11.91
CA ASP A 151 4.67 -11.41 -11.52
C ASP A 151 3.86 -10.11 -11.51
N VAL A 152 4.40 -9.05 -10.87
CA VAL A 152 3.73 -7.75 -10.79
C VAL A 152 3.62 -7.12 -12.17
N ALA A 153 4.68 -7.18 -12.98
CA ALA A 153 4.69 -6.62 -14.33
C ALA A 153 3.68 -7.31 -15.26
N ALA A 154 3.53 -8.63 -15.13
CA ALA A 154 2.55 -9.37 -15.91
C ALA A 154 1.10 -8.99 -15.54
N LEU A 155 0.83 -8.72 -14.26
CA LEU A 155 -0.47 -8.19 -13.81
C LEU A 155 -0.68 -6.74 -14.23
N GLY A 156 0.34 -5.90 -14.13
CA GLY A 156 0.28 -4.50 -14.57
C GLY A 156 0.05 -4.37 -16.09
N ALA A 157 0.62 -5.28 -16.88
CA ALA A 157 0.32 -5.36 -18.32
C ALA A 157 -1.16 -5.67 -18.57
N VAL A 158 -1.77 -6.56 -17.77
CA VAL A 158 -3.22 -6.84 -17.85
C VAL A 158 -4.04 -5.63 -17.45
N ALA A 159 -3.67 -4.95 -16.36
CA ALA A 159 -4.34 -3.75 -15.88
C ALA A 159 -4.35 -2.67 -16.96
N LYS A 160 -3.18 -2.36 -17.53
CA LYS A 160 -3.00 -1.37 -18.60
C LYS A 160 -3.80 -1.73 -19.85
N ALA A 161 -3.75 -2.98 -20.30
CA ALA A 161 -4.45 -3.43 -21.51
C ALA A 161 -5.98 -3.29 -21.40
N HIS A 162 -6.53 -3.31 -20.18
CA HIS A 162 -7.97 -3.22 -19.92
C HIS A 162 -8.38 -1.89 -19.27
N GLY A 163 -7.46 -0.93 -19.13
CA GLY A 163 -7.73 0.36 -18.50
C GLY A 163 -8.14 0.27 -17.03
N LEU A 164 -7.62 -0.72 -16.30
CA LEU A 164 -7.87 -0.90 -14.87
C LEU A 164 -6.83 -0.13 -14.05
N GLY A 165 -7.24 0.46 -12.92
CA GLY A 165 -6.31 0.92 -11.91
C GLY A 165 -5.58 -0.24 -11.24
N PHE A 166 -4.31 -0.07 -10.88
CA PHE A 166 -3.53 -1.12 -10.22
C PHE A 166 -3.03 -0.68 -8.83
N HIS A 167 -3.64 -1.24 -7.80
CA HIS A 167 -3.29 -1.00 -6.40
C HIS A 167 -2.42 -2.13 -5.83
N MET A 168 -1.46 -1.75 -4.98
CA MET A 168 -0.71 -2.68 -4.14
C MET A 168 -0.91 -2.34 -2.66
N ASP A 169 -1.46 -3.28 -1.89
CA ASP A 169 -1.33 -3.30 -0.44
C ASP A 169 0.11 -3.69 -0.08
N GLY A 170 0.85 -2.73 0.44
CA GLY A 170 2.24 -2.87 0.85
C GLY A 170 2.42 -2.89 2.35
N ALA A 171 1.46 -3.42 3.13
CA ALA A 171 1.58 -3.52 4.59
C ALA A 171 2.88 -4.19 5.04
N ARG A 172 3.43 -5.10 4.22
CA ARG A 172 4.74 -5.76 4.39
C ARG A 172 5.65 -5.59 3.17
N PHE A 173 5.58 -4.43 2.51
CA PHE A 173 6.36 -4.13 1.32
C PHE A 173 7.87 -4.25 1.56
N ALA A 174 8.34 -3.79 2.73
CA ALA A 174 9.73 -3.90 3.14
C ALA A 174 10.23 -5.35 3.15
N ASN A 175 9.43 -6.29 3.65
CA ASN A 175 9.75 -7.72 3.68
C ASN A 175 9.87 -8.30 2.27
N ALA A 176 8.99 -7.92 1.35
CA ALA A 176 9.06 -8.33 -0.05
C ALA A 176 10.33 -7.81 -0.73
N VAL A 177 10.63 -6.51 -0.59
CA VAL A 177 11.86 -5.91 -1.15
C VAL A 177 13.12 -6.56 -0.58
N ALA A 178 13.16 -6.75 0.74
CA ALA A 178 14.29 -7.38 1.42
C ALA A 178 14.49 -8.85 1.00
N HIS A 179 13.40 -9.58 0.72
CA HIS A 179 13.45 -10.97 0.28
C HIS A 179 13.92 -11.10 -1.18
N LEU A 180 13.43 -10.23 -2.07
CA LEU A 180 13.77 -10.25 -3.50
C LEU A 180 15.10 -9.59 -3.83
N GLU A 181 15.63 -8.78 -2.91
CA GLU A 181 16.83 -7.95 -3.11
C GLU A 181 16.73 -7.06 -4.37
N CYS A 182 15.52 -6.57 -4.67
CA CYS A 182 15.24 -5.72 -5.83
C CYS A 182 15.12 -4.23 -5.45
N ALA A 183 15.03 -3.35 -6.44
CA ALA A 183 14.67 -1.96 -6.17
C ALA A 183 13.17 -1.86 -5.83
N PRO A 184 12.74 -0.91 -4.96
CA PRO A 184 11.32 -0.64 -4.71
C PRO A 184 10.53 -0.36 -5.99
N ALA A 185 11.18 0.29 -6.96
CA ALA A 185 10.62 0.62 -8.26
C ALA A 185 10.19 -0.61 -9.08
N ASP A 186 10.93 -1.72 -8.98
CA ASP A 186 10.78 -2.90 -9.83
C ASP A 186 9.51 -3.70 -9.52
N ILE A 187 9.04 -3.67 -8.27
CA ILE A 187 7.79 -4.30 -7.84
C ILE A 187 6.67 -3.27 -7.63
N SER A 188 6.81 -2.05 -8.16
CA SER A 188 5.80 -1.00 -8.07
C SER A 188 5.55 -0.35 -9.43
N TRP A 189 5.95 0.91 -9.63
CA TRP A 189 5.56 1.70 -10.80
C TRP A 189 6.17 1.17 -12.10
N ARG A 190 7.39 0.60 -12.09
CA ARG A 190 7.99 -0.01 -13.29
C ARG A 190 7.18 -1.22 -13.76
N ALA A 191 6.55 -1.92 -12.82
CA ALA A 191 5.64 -3.02 -13.05
C ALA A 191 4.17 -2.59 -13.27
N GLY A 192 3.89 -1.27 -13.28
CA GLY A 192 2.58 -0.71 -13.60
C GLY A 192 1.67 -0.42 -12.41
N VAL A 193 2.15 -0.49 -11.17
CA VAL A 193 1.36 -0.09 -9.98
C VAL A 193 1.09 1.41 -10.01
N ASP A 194 -0.19 1.78 -9.86
CA ASP A 194 -0.69 3.15 -9.84
C ASP A 194 -0.68 3.76 -8.43
N ALA A 195 -0.98 2.94 -7.43
CA ALA A 195 -1.07 3.35 -6.03
C ALA A 195 -0.53 2.25 -5.10
N LEU A 196 0.23 2.65 -4.07
CA LEU A 196 0.83 1.75 -3.07
C LEU A 196 0.50 2.23 -1.66
N SER A 197 -0.08 1.35 -0.86
CA SER A 197 -0.19 1.51 0.60
C SER A 197 1.11 1.02 1.26
N PHE A 198 2.11 1.88 1.37
CA PHE A 198 3.41 1.54 1.94
C PHE A 198 3.34 1.44 3.48
N GLY A 199 3.54 0.22 3.99
CA GLY A 199 3.46 -0.13 5.41
C GLY A 199 4.69 0.27 6.23
N CYS A 200 4.46 0.98 7.33
CA CYS A 200 5.45 1.41 8.31
C CYS A 200 5.19 0.79 9.69
N VAL A 201 3.93 0.67 10.12
CA VAL A 201 3.57 0.21 11.48
C VAL A 201 4.10 -1.20 11.76
N LYS A 202 3.88 -2.13 10.82
CA LYS A 202 4.36 -3.52 10.94
C LYS A 202 5.88 -3.68 10.80
N ASN A 203 6.60 -2.60 10.55
CA ASN A 203 8.05 -2.58 10.35
C ASN A 203 8.75 -1.63 11.33
N GLY A 204 8.22 -1.49 12.55
CA GLY A 204 8.80 -0.71 13.64
C GLY A 204 8.26 0.72 13.80
N GLY A 205 7.25 1.11 13.02
CA GLY A 205 6.54 2.39 13.18
C GLY A 205 5.59 2.40 14.39
N LEU A 206 5.26 3.58 14.92
CA LEU A 206 4.23 3.72 15.97
C LEU A 206 2.83 3.76 15.37
N VAL A 207 2.63 4.66 14.41
CA VAL A 207 1.35 4.87 13.74
C VAL A 207 1.60 5.54 12.39
N GLY A 208 0.76 5.20 11.42
CA GLY A 208 0.73 5.84 10.13
C GLY A 208 1.43 5.03 9.05
N GLU A 209 0.84 5.08 7.86
CA GLU A 209 1.32 4.48 6.62
C GLU A 209 1.53 5.59 5.58
N ALA A 210 2.22 5.29 4.48
CA ALA A 210 2.31 6.20 3.34
C ALA A 210 1.46 5.69 2.17
N LEU A 211 0.52 6.50 1.71
CA LEU A 211 -0.20 6.27 0.46
C LEU A 211 0.53 6.99 -0.67
N LEU A 212 1.10 6.19 -1.58
CA LEU A 212 1.93 6.65 -2.68
C LEU A 212 1.18 6.54 -3.99
N PHE A 213 1.26 7.57 -4.84
CA PHE A 213 0.74 7.53 -6.20
C PHE A 213 1.85 7.74 -7.21
N PHE A 214 1.78 7.00 -8.32
CA PHE A 214 2.79 6.98 -9.37
C PHE A 214 2.23 7.40 -10.74
N GLY A 215 3.14 7.81 -11.62
CA GLY A 215 2.85 8.06 -13.03
C GLY A 215 2.04 9.32 -13.30
N PRO A 216 1.53 9.49 -14.55
CA PRO A 216 0.96 10.75 -15.02
C PRO A 216 -0.28 11.23 -14.26
N GLN A 217 -0.97 10.33 -13.55
CA GLN A 217 -2.17 10.66 -12.76
C GLN A 217 -1.87 10.86 -11.27
N ALA A 218 -0.59 10.79 -10.84
CA ALA A 218 -0.22 10.86 -9.43
C ALA A 218 -0.75 12.13 -8.75
N GLU A 219 -0.55 13.29 -9.36
CA GLU A 219 -1.02 14.59 -8.84
C GLU A 219 -2.56 14.61 -8.69
N THR A 220 -3.30 14.17 -9.72
CA THR A 220 -4.77 14.17 -9.68
C THR A 220 -5.31 13.21 -8.62
N ARG A 221 -4.73 12.00 -8.53
CA ARG A 221 -5.13 11.00 -7.53
C ARG A 221 -4.77 11.44 -6.12
N ALA A 222 -3.61 12.05 -5.92
CA ALA A 222 -3.21 12.61 -4.63
C ALA A 222 -4.16 13.73 -4.17
N ALA A 223 -4.55 14.63 -5.08
CA ALA A 223 -5.52 15.68 -4.80
C ALA A 223 -6.91 15.12 -4.43
N GLU A 224 -7.34 14.04 -5.06
CA GLU A 224 -8.56 13.33 -4.69
C GLU A 224 -8.43 12.61 -3.34
N ALA A 225 -7.34 11.88 -3.13
CA ALA A 225 -7.03 11.20 -1.89
C ALA A 225 -6.96 12.16 -0.70
N ALA A 226 -6.46 13.39 -0.88
CA ALA A 226 -6.46 14.41 0.15
C ALA A 226 -7.89 14.78 0.60
N ARG A 227 -8.86 14.85 -0.34
CA ARG A 227 -10.28 15.08 -0.01
C ARG A 227 -10.86 13.91 0.75
N TRP A 228 -10.56 12.68 0.31
CA TRP A 228 -10.98 11.46 1.00
C TRP A 228 -10.43 11.39 2.41
N ARG A 229 -9.11 11.57 2.58
CA ARG A 229 -8.41 11.61 3.87
C ARG A 229 -9.03 12.63 4.82
N LYS A 230 -9.37 13.84 4.33
CA LYS A 230 -10.08 14.84 5.13
C LYS A 230 -11.49 14.38 5.51
N ARG A 231 -12.28 13.95 4.54
CA ARG A 231 -13.69 13.58 4.72
C ARG A 231 -13.88 12.38 5.63
N SER A 232 -12.95 11.43 5.60
CA SER A 232 -12.98 10.22 6.42
C SER A 232 -12.37 10.41 7.82
N GLY A 233 -11.94 11.62 8.18
CA GLY A 233 -11.32 11.89 9.49
C GLY A 233 -9.89 11.37 9.65
N HIS A 234 -9.23 10.98 8.55
CA HIS A 234 -7.83 10.50 8.56
C HIS A 234 -6.79 11.60 8.33
N LEU A 235 -7.21 12.88 8.26
CA LEU A 235 -6.31 14.04 8.26
C LEU A 235 -6.09 14.53 9.70
N PHE A 236 -5.03 14.05 10.35
CA PHE A 236 -4.68 14.46 11.71
C PHE A 236 -4.16 15.91 11.75
N SER A 237 -4.49 16.64 12.80
CA SER A 237 -4.11 18.06 12.93
C SER A 237 -2.60 18.27 13.14
N LYS A 238 -1.89 17.31 13.73
CA LYS A 238 -0.43 17.36 13.92
C LYS A 238 0.25 16.31 13.03
N GLY A 239 0.11 16.47 11.71
CA GLY A 239 0.57 15.50 10.71
C GLY A 239 2.08 15.26 10.74
N ARG A 240 2.88 16.25 11.14
CA ARG A 240 4.34 16.14 11.33
C ARG A 240 4.80 14.89 12.07
N TYR A 241 4.05 14.39 13.05
CA TYR A 241 4.46 13.20 13.78
C TYR A 241 4.30 11.92 12.95
N LEU A 242 3.37 11.87 11.99
CA LEU A 242 3.27 10.76 11.05
C LEU A 242 4.36 10.90 9.98
N ALA A 243 4.53 12.11 9.43
CA ALA A 243 5.55 12.39 8.42
C ALA A 243 6.97 12.08 8.94
N ALA A 244 7.31 12.50 10.15
CA ALA A 244 8.62 12.27 10.75
C ALA A 244 8.94 10.77 10.91
N GLN A 245 7.95 9.95 11.28
CA GLN A 245 8.12 8.50 11.37
C GLN A 245 8.38 7.87 10.00
N LEU A 246 7.62 8.27 8.98
CA LEU A 246 7.79 7.77 7.62
C LEU A 246 9.17 8.13 7.05
N LEU A 247 9.65 9.35 7.30
CA LEU A 247 10.99 9.78 6.89
C LEU A 247 12.08 8.98 7.60
N ALA A 248 11.96 8.80 8.93
CA ALA A 248 12.91 8.00 9.71
C ALA A 248 13.03 6.55 9.22
N GLN A 249 11.94 5.98 8.69
CA GLN A 249 11.98 4.64 8.12
C GLN A 249 12.85 4.57 6.86
N ILE A 250 12.77 5.57 5.97
CA ILE A 250 13.30 5.45 4.60
C ILE A 250 14.63 6.18 4.37
N GLU A 251 14.92 7.27 5.09
CA GLU A 251 16.10 8.11 4.81
C GLU A 251 17.42 7.41 5.11
N ASP A 252 17.48 6.60 6.17
CA ASP A 252 18.70 5.91 6.62
C ASP A 252 18.61 4.38 6.48
N GLY A 253 17.69 3.88 5.66
CA GLY A 253 17.55 2.44 5.38
C GLY A 253 17.05 1.58 6.56
N LEU A 254 16.46 2.19 7.59
CA LEU A 254 15.88 1.50 8.74
C LEU A 254 14.86 0.43 8.30
N TRP A 255 13.99 0.80 7.37
CA TRP A 255 12.93 -0.08 6.87
C TRP A 255 13.47 -1.42 6.32
N LEU A 256 14.57 -1.40 5.57
CA LEU A 256 15.21 -2.63 5.05
C LEU A 256 15.96 -3.40 6.12
N ARG A 257 16.60 -2.73 7.08
CA ARG A 257 17.26 -3.42 8.20
C ARG A 257 16.26 -4.22 9.01
N ASN A 258 15.13 -3.61 9.36
CA ASN A 258 14.06 -4.25 10.12
C ASN A 258 13.46 -5.43 9.35
N ALA A 259 13.13 -5.23 8.08
CA ALA A 259 12.59 -6.28 7.23
C ALA A 259 13.53 -7.48 7.06
N ARG A 260 14.83 -7.24 6.85
CA ARG A 260 15.85 -8.30 6.77
C ARG A 260 15.94 -9.09 8.08
N ALA A 261 15.92 -8.41 9.22
CA ALA A 261 15.96 -9.06 10.52
C ALA A 261 14.71 -9.93 10.76
N ALA A 262 13.52 -9.42 10.43
CA ALA A 262 12.27 -10.17 10.52
C ALA A 262 12.26 -11.40 9.61
N ASN A 263 12.67 -11.25 8.34
CA ASN A 263 12.77 -12.35 7.39
C ASN A 263 13.78 -13.42 7.85
N ALA A 264 14.95 -13.01 8.35
CA ALA A 264 15.96 -13.93 8.86
C ALA A 264 15.47 -14.72 10.07
N ALA A 265 14.71 -14.08 10.98
CA ALA A 265 14.11 -14.75 12.13
C ALA A 265 13.05 -15.79 11.70
N ALA A 266 12.19 -15.45 10.72
CA ALA A 266 11.23 -16.39 10.17
C ALA A 266 11.92 -17.59 9.49
N GLN A 267 12.99 -17.35 8.74
CA GLN A 267 13.77 -18.41 8.09
C GLN A 267 14.45 -19.33 9.11
N ALA A 268 14.98 -18.78 10.21
CA ALA A 268 15.59 -19.57 11.27
C ALA A 268 14.58 -20.53 11.93
N LEU A 269 13.31 -20.11 12.09
CA LEU A 269 12.23 -20.95 12.59
C LEU A 269 11.79 -22.02 11.59
N ALA A 270 11.80 -21.72 10.29
CA ALA A 270 11.37 -22.68 9.27
C ALA A 270 12.36 -23.85 9.09
N VAL A 271 13.64 -23.64 9.41
CA VAL A 271 14.71 -24.64 9.29
C VAL A 271 14.93 -25.43 10.58
N GLY A 272 14.53 -24.89 11.74
CA GLY A 272 14.67 -25.50 13.06
C GLY A 272 13.51 -26.42 13.42
#